data_AF-A0A950A5I5-F1
#
_entry.id   AF-A0A950A5I5-F1
#
_cell.length_a   1.000
_cell.length_b   1.000
_cell.length_c   1.000
_cell.angle_alpha   90.00
_cell.angle_beta   90.00
_cell.angle_gamma   90.00
#
_symmetry.space_group_name_H-M   'P 1'
#
loop_
_entity.id
_entity.type
_entity.pdbx_description
1 polymer ?
#
loop_
_entity_poly.entity_id
_entity_poly.type
_entity_poly.pdbx_seq_one_letter_code
_entity_poly.pdbx_strand_id
1 'polypeptide(L)'
;LKDGPQIDVALAIDKVDQVSAWKVRESAVGDSRAPGYMDAEGNWEDAAVHPDKLGAYLRDFQQILDDHGYRCVYYGHFGQGCVHTRMDFDLKSAAGVKTFRSFMEKCADLVVSYGGSLAGEYGEGHGRAELLPKMFGPELMQAFNDFKRIWDPDWKMNPNRLIGDVKLDEGLRLGPDYRPPQLETHFAYPDDGGSFATAIERCFGMAKCRNLGSLTMCPSFHATREERHSTRGRSRLLFEMLKGDPITEGWRDDAVKESLDLCLACKGCPGDCPVQVDIPTYKAEFLAHYYGKRRRPLNHYALGLLPWWGPIAARTPRLANMLSHAPGIAPAGKRMLGIAEERDAPRFARQTFRDWFAARASTATSPPATTASGPGQRVVLWPDTFTDLFEPDAGKAAVGVLEAAGFAVEVPHKRVCCGRPLYDFGMLTLAKRTLKSTLEALSEPIESGVPVLVLEPSCASVFRDELRKLLPHDEHARRLVAQTVVLEELLDRYAPDWDPPGVAGKALVHGHCHQKAVIRGSQGRDLLTRAGVDAEMTQAGCCGLAGSFDYHAGEQYEVSMRIGEQFLLPQVRSAAADTFLVADGFSCRTQIAAGTGRRAVHTAEVLARGLQAIA
;
A
#
# COMPACT_ATOMS: atom_id res chain seq x y z
N LEU A 1 -28.83 27.91 -18.32
CA LEU A 1 -28.46 27.52 -16.95
C LEU A 1 -29.13 28.41 -15.89
N LYS A 2 -30.42 28.75 -16.03
CA LYS A 2 -31.14 29.54 -15.00
C LYS A 2 -32.02 28.71 -14.05
N ASP A 3 -32.33 27.46 -14.43
CA ASP A 3 -33.21 26.57 -13.68
C ASP A 3 -32.59 25.18 -13.41
N GLY A 4 -31.25 25.08 -13.43
CA GLY A 4 -30.52 23.85 -13.09
C GLY A 4 -30.11 23.82 -11.61
N PRO A 5 -29.68 22.65 -11.07
CA PRO A 5 -29.07 22.59 -9.73
C PRO A 5 -27.95 23.63 -9.61
N GLN A 6 -27.77 24.20 -8.41
CA GLN A 6 -26.67 25.12 -8.14
C GLN A 6 -25.35 24.47 -8.58
N ILE A 7 -24.75 25.01 -9.63
CA ILE A 7 -23.42 24.61 -10.07
C ILE A 7 -22.44 25.49 -9.31
N ASP A 8 -21.76 24.91 -8.33
CA ASP A 8 -20.63 25.55 -7.71
C ASP A 8 -19.46 25.57 -8.70
N VAL A 9 -19.03 26.77 -9.08
CA VAL A 9 -17.90 26.97 -9.99
C VAL A 9 -16.72 27.47 -9.18
N ALA A 10 -15.61 26.71 -9.21
CA ALA A 10 -14.34 27.10 -8.62
C ALA A 10 -13.27 27.28 -9.71
N LEU A 11 -12.43 28.30 -9.57
CA LEU A 11 -11.34 28.57 -10.50
C LEU A 11 -10.00 28.18 -9.86
N ALA A 12 -9.33 27.18 -10.42
CA ALA A 12 -8.00 26.74 -10.01
C ALA A 12 -6.90 27.58 -10.69
N ILE A 13 -6.45 28.65 -10.03
CA ILE A 13 -5.41 29.55 -10.58
C ILE A 13 -4.00 29.12 -10.16
N ASP A 14 -3.81 28.74 -8.90
CA ASP A 14 -2.50 28.32 -8.43
C ASP A 14 -2.18 26.87 -8.83
N LYS A 15 -0.89 26.55 -8.77
CA LYS A 15 -0.36 25.27 -9.24
C LYS A 15 -0.86 24.08 -8.40
N VAL A 16 -1.15 24.29 -7.11
CA VAL A 16 -1.60 23.21 -6.22
C VAL A 16 -3.02 22.81 -6.57
N ASP A 17 -3.90 23.80 -6.77
CA ASP A 17 -5.28 23.58 -7.16
C ASP A 17 -5.36 22.99 -8.59
N GLN A 18 -4.54 23.47 -9.51
CA GLN A 18 -4.47 22.92 -10.87
C GLN A 18 -4.04 21.45 -10.88
N VAL A 19 -2.99 21.10 -10.12
CA VAL A 19 -2.53 19.72 -9.98
C VAL A 19 -3.61 18.85 -9.34
N SER A 20 -4.32 19.37 -8.35
CA SER A 20 -5.40 18.64 -7.68
C SER A 20 -6.58 18.38 -8.63
N ALA A 21 -7.02 19.38 -9.39
CA ALA A 21 -8.08 19.23 -10.39
C ALA A 21 -7.68 18.22 -11.49
N TRP A 22 -6.43 18.29 -11.95
CA TRP A 22 -5.91 17.34 -12.94
C TRP A 22 -5.86 15.91 -12.40
N LYS A 23 -5.46 15.75 -11.13
CA LYS A 23 -5.43 14.45 -10.47
C LYS A 23 -6.81 13.78 -10.44
N VAL A 24 -7.87 14.54 -10.14
CA VAL A 24 -9.26 14.03 -10.18
C VAL A 24 -9.62 13.51 -11.56
N ARG A 25 -9.28 14.25 -12.62
CA ARG A 25 -9.47 13.80 -14.00
C ARG A 25 -8.72 12.49 -14.27
N GLU A 26 -7.46 12.42 -13.88
CA GLU A 26 -6.59 11.25 -14.12
C GLU A 26 -7.02 10.01 -13.31
N SER A 27 -7.67 10.19 -12.16
CA SER A 27 -8.07 9.10 -11.26
C SER A 27 -9.53 8.65 -11.43
N ALA A 28 -10.37 9.36 -12.19
CA ALA A 28 -11.81 9.15 -12.30
C ALA A 28 -12.24 7.67 -12.48
N VAL A 29 -11.58 6.92 -13.38
CA VAL A 29 -11.86 5.49 -13.63
C VAL A 29 -11.62 4.64 -12.38
N GLY A 30 -10.55 4.92 -11.64
CA GLY A 30 -10.23 4.17 -10.44
C GLY A 30 -11.10 4.58 -9.25
N ASP A 31 -11.38 5.86 -9.12
CA ASP A 31 -12.17 6.43 -8.02
C ASP A 31 -13.65 6.03 -8.11
N SER A 32 -14.15 5.70 -9.31
CA SER A 32 -15.53 5.20 -9.47
C SER A 32 -15.81 3.93 -8.68
N ARG A 33 -14.76 3.17 -8.32
CA ARG A 33 -14.84 1.94 -7.52
C ARG A 33 -14.06 2.06 -6.20
N ALA A 34 -13.89 3.28 -5.70
CA ALA A 34 -13.30 3.50 -4.39
C ALA A 34 -14.16 2.82 -3.29
N PRO A 35 -13.54 2.22 -2.26
CA PRO A 35 -14.28 1.59 -1.16
C PRO A 35 -15.32 2.52 -0.53
N GLY A 36 -16.54 2.02 -0.34
CA GLY A 36 -17.63 2.75 0.31
C GLY A 36 -18.43 3.71 -0.59
N TYR A 37 -18.08 3.85 -1.87
CA TYR A 37 -18.79 4.75 -2.80
C TYR A 37 -19.84 4.03 -3.67
N MET A 38 -19.37 3.13 -4.53
CA MET A 38 -20.16 2.31 -5.44
C MET A 38 -19.29 1.15 -5.93
N ASP A 39 -19.84 -0.06 -6.07
CA ASP A 39 -19.13 -1.15 -6.75
C ASP A 39 -19.30 -1.01 -8.27
N ALA A 40 -18.77 0.10 -8.80
CA ALA A 40 -19.05 0.51 -10.16
C ALA A 40 -18.26 -0.34 -11.18
N GLU A 41 -18.98 -1.07 -12.01
CA GLU A 41 -18.48 -1.87 -13.12
C GLU A 41 -18.51 -1.07 -14.44
N GLY A 42 -17.61 -1.39 -15.36
CA GLY A 42 -17.63 -0.82 -16.71
C GLY A 42 -18.35 -1.75 -17.67
N ASN A 43 -19.18 -1.20 -18.56
CA ASN A 43 -19.65 -1.87 -19.78
C ASN A 43 -20.15 -0.84 -20.79
N TRP A 44 -21.12 0.02 -20.41
CA TRP A 44 -21.69 1.07 -21.28
C TRP A 44 -20.85 2.36 -21.35
N GLU A 45 -19.53 2.25 -21.49
CA GLU A 45 -18.64 3.41 -21.57
C GLU A 45 -18.46 3.89 -23.02
N ASP A 46 -17.91 5.06 -23.26
CA ASP A 46 -17.42 5.45 -24.59
C ASP A 46 -18.52 5.63 -25.66
N ALA A 47 -19.79 5.79 -25.26
CA ALA A 47 -20.85 6.12 -26.19
C ALA A 47 -20.71 7.57 -26.65
N ALA A 48 -20.83 7.82 -27.96
CA ALA A 48 -20.61 9.13 -28.54
C ALA A 48 -21.82 9.62 -29.35
N VAL A 49 -22.22 10.87 -29.16
CA VAL A 49 -23.21 11.56 -29.99
C VAL A 49 -22.65 12.91 -30.44
N HIS A 50 -23.25 13.54 -31.44
CA HIS A 50 -22.87 14.90 -31.81
C HIS A 50 -22.97 15.84 -30.58
N PRO A 51 -21.98 16.71 -30.30
CA PRO A 51 -21.97 17.56 -29.09
C PRO A 51 -23.26 18.35 -28.86
N ASP A 52 -23.88 18.89 -29.92
CA ASP A 52 -25.15 19.62 -29.83
C ASP A 52 -26.33 18.77 -29.33
N LYS A 53 -26.25 17.45 -29.47
CA LYS A 53 -27.28 16.49 -29.02
C LYS A 53 -26.98 15.90 -27.65
N LEU A 54 -25.77 16.11 -27.10
CA LEU A 54 -25.29 15.46 -25.88
C LEU A 54 -26.23 15.69 -24.68
N GLY A 55 -26.70 16.91 -24.48
CA GLY A 55 -27.58 17.23 -23.35
C GLY A 55 -28.93 16.49 -23.41
N ALA A 56 -29.49 16.29 -24.60
CA ALA A 56 -30.73 15.53 -24.78
C ALA A 56 -30.49 14.02 -24.59
N TYR A 57 -29.43 13.49 -25.21
CA TYR A 57 -28.99 12.11 -25.01
C TYR A 57 -28.79 11.77 -23.53
N LEU A 58 -28.10 12.62 -22.76
CA LEU A 58 -27.85 12.37 -21.34
C LEU A 58 -29.13 12.34 -20.49
N ARG A 59 -30.16 13.13 -20.84
CA ARG A 59 -31.45 13.09 -20.13
C ARG A 59 -32.21 11.79 -20.41
N ASP A 60 -32.25 11.37 -21.67
CA ASP A 60 -32.91 10.11 -22.04
C ASP A 60 -32.14 8.90 -21.50
N PHE A 61 -30.80 8.97 -21.50
CA PHE A 61 -29.94 7.97 -20.89
C PHE A 61 -30.17 7.88 -19.37
N GLN A 62 -30.33 9.02 -18.69
CA GLN A 62 -30.68 9.03 -17.27
C GLN A 62 -32.04 8.37 -17.01
N GLN A 63 -33.04 8.57 -17.88
CA GLN A 63 -34.31 7.87 -17.75
C GLN A 63 -34.13 6.34 -17.85
N ILE A 64 -33.29 5.85 -18.76
CA ILE A 64 -32.99 4.41 -18.86
C ILE A 64 -32.32 3.92 -17.57
N LEU A 65 -31.38 4.68 -16.99
CA LEU A 65 -30.77 4.32 -15.71
C LEU A 65 -31.81 4.21 -14.60
N ASP A 66 -32.68 5.21 -14.47
CA ASP A 66 -33.74 5.26 -13.46
C ASP A 66 -34.71 4.08 -13.60
N ASP A 67 -35.11 3.75 -14.84
CA ASP A 67 -36.00 2.61 -15.14
C ASP A 67 -35.39 1.25 -14.76
N HIS A 68 -34.06 1.12 -14.76
CA HIS A 68 -33.36 -0.11 -14.38
C HIS A 68 -32.80 -0.06 -12.95
N GLY A 69 -32.97 1.06 -12.25
CA GLY A 69 -32.50 1.25 -10.87
C GLY A 69 -30.99 1.32 -10.72
N TYR A 70 -30.25 1.72 -11.76
CA TYR A 70 -28.79 1.82 -11.71
C TYR A 70 -28.32 3.22 -11.31
N ARG A 71 -27.28 3.26 -10.48
CA ARG A 71 -26.52 4.48 -10.24
C ARG A 71 -25.37 4.56 -11.23
N CYS A 72 -25.00 5.77 -11.62
CA CYS A 72 -23.98 6.00 -12.65
C CYS A 72 -23.00 7.09 -12.23
N VAL A 73 -21.71 6.83 -12.46
CA VAL A 73 -20.63 7.82 -12.41
C VAL A 73 -20.28 8.23 -13.83
N TYR A 74 -20.38 9.52 -14.14
CA TYR A 74 -20.08 10.06 -15.46
C TYR A 74 -18.68 10.66 -15.52
N TYR A 75 -17.96 10.40 -16.60
CA TYR A 75 -16.67 11.03 -16.92
C TYR A 75 -16.41 10.96 -18.42
N GLY A 76 -15.39 11.66 -18.92
CA GLY A 76 -14.97 11.55 -20.31
C GLY A 76 -14.92 12.85 -21.07
N HIS A 77 -15.05 12.72 -22.39
CA HIS A 77 -14.76 13.73 -23.38
C HIS A 77 -16.05 14.47 -23.80
N PHE A 78 -16.73 15.08 -22.82
CA PHE A 78 -18.03 15.75 -23.05
C PHE A 78 -17.97 16.82 -24.14
N GLY A 79 -16.84 17.52 -24.27
CA GLY A 79 -16.64 18.50 -25.35
C GLY A 79 -16.65 17.89 -26.76
N GLN A 80 -16.33 16.61 -26.88
CA GLN A 80 -16.37 15.82 -28.10
C GLN A 80 -17.66 15.01 -28.25
N GLY A 81 -18.57 15.09 -27.26
CA GLY A 81 -19.81 14.31 -27.25
C GLY A 81 -19.62 12.84 -26.88
N CYS A 82 -18.44 12.44 -26.40
CA CYS A 82 -18.15 11.08 -25.92
C CYS A 82 -18.26 10.98 -24.40
N VAL A 83 -18.99 9.98 -23.91
CA VAL A 83 -19.32 9.81 -22.49
C VAL A 83 -18.88 8.44 -22.02
N HIS A 84 -18.12 8.40 -20.93
CA HIS A 84 -17.82 7.19 -20.18
C HIS A 84 -18.63 7.14 -18.89
N THR A 85 -19.01 5.94 -18.51
CA THR A 85 -19.92 5.72 -17.38
C THR A 85 -19.55 4.46 -16.61
N ARG A 86 -19.62 4.51 -15.28
CA ARG A 86 -19.48 3.31 -14.44
C ARG A 86 -20.75 3.11 -13.63
N MET A 87 -21.23 1.87 -13.54
CA MET A 87 -22.53 1.56 -12.93
C MET A 87 -22.46 0.37 -11.99
N ASP A 88 -23.35 0.34 -11.01
CA ASP A 88 -23.50 -0.75 -10.03
C ASP A 88 -24.29 -1.96 -10.58
N PHE A 89 -23.82 -2.54 -11.69
CA PHE A 89 -24.44 -3.73 -12.28
C PHE A 89 -24.40 -4.94 -11.34
N ASP A 90 -25.55 -5.58 -11.12
CA ASP A 90 -25.61 -6.92 -10.57
C ASP A 90 -25.33 -7.97 -11.66
N LEU A 91 -24.06 -8.33 -11.82
CA LEU A 91 -23.64 -9.38 -12.77
C LEU A 91 -23.62 -10.79 -12.15
N LYS A 92 -23.79 -10.87 -10.83
CA LYS A 92 -23.67 -12.12 -10.06
C LYS A 92 -25.00 -12.87 -9.95
N SER A 93 -26.14 -12.19 -10.10
CA SER A 93 -27.45 -12.86 -10.15
C SER A 93 -27.97 -13.01 -11.57
N ALA A 94 -28.70 -14.10 -11.83
CA ALA A 94 -29.32 -14.31 -13.14
C ALA A 94 -30.36 -13.22 -13.49
N ALA A 95 -31.06 -12.70 -12.48
CA ALA A 95 -31.99 -11.59 -12.67
C ALA A 95 -31.24 -10.29 -13.02
N GLY A 96 -30.15 -10.00 -12.32
CA GLY A 96 -29.29 -8.85 -12.58
C GLY A 96 -28.67 -8.89 -13.96
N VAL A 97 -28.20 -10.05 -14.42
CA VAL A 97 -27.68 -10.23 -15.79
C VAL A 97 -28.76 -9.97 -16.85
N LYS A 98 -30.01 -10.41 -16.61
CA LYS A 98 -31.13 -10.11 -17.51
C LYS A 98 -31.45 -8.61 -17.56
N THR A 99 -31.42 -7.92 -16.41
CA THR A 99 -31.59 -6.46 -16.33
C THR A 99 -30.47 -5.73 -17.05
N PHE A 100 -29.22 -6.15 -16.84
CA PHE A 100 -28.03 -5.65 -17.52
C PHE A 100 -28.17 -5.78 -19.04
N ARG A 101 -28.60 -6.94 -19.53
CA ARG A 101 -28.83 -7.17 -20.96
C ARG A 101 -29.86 -6.21 -21.54
N SER A 102 -31.05 -6.12 -20.91
CA SER A 102 -32.11 -5.17 -21.32
C SER A 102 -31.61 -3.73 -21.34
N PHE A 103 -30.82 -3.33 -20.34
CA PHE A 103 -30.21 -2.01 -20.25
C PHE A 103 -29.28 -1.75 -21.45
N MET A 104 -28.34 -2.66 -21.72
CA MET A 104 -27.38 -2.53 -22.83
C MET A 104 -28.08 -2.44 -24.19
N GLU A 105 -29.11 -3.26 -24.42
CA GLU A 105 -29.89 -3.25 -25.66
C GLU A 105 -30.61 -1.91 -25.89
N LYS A 106 -31.24 -1.35 -24.84
CA LYS A 106 -31.93 -0.06 -24.88
C LYS A 106 -30.95 1.10 -25.07
N CYS A 107 -29.79 1.06 -24.43
CA CYS A 107 -28.80 2.12 -24.61
C CYS A 107 -28.23 2.12 -26.04
N ALA A 108 -28.11 0.94 -26.66
CA ALA A 108 -27.74 0.83 -28.07
C ALA A 108 -28.78 1.45 -29.00
N ASP A 109 -30.06 1.16 -28.78
CA ASP A 109 -31.14 1.77 -29.54
C ASP A 109 -31.16 3.30 -29.34
N LEU A 110 -30.92 3.76 -28.11
CA LEU A 110 -30.85 5.18 -27.79
C LEU A 110 -29.72 5.88 -28.56
N VAL A 111 -28.48 5.43 -28.45
CA VAL A 111 -27.35 6.13 -29.08
C VAL A 111 -27.49 6.15 -30.61
N VAL A 112 -27.97 5.06 -31.21
CA VAL A 112 -28.23 4.98 -32.65
C VAL A 112 -29.36 5.92 -33.07
N SER A 113 -30.43 6.07 -32.26
CA SER A 113 -31.53 7.01 -32.55
C SER A 113 -31.07 8.48 -32.59
N TYR A 114 -29.99 8.80 -31.87
CA TYR A 114 -29.35 10.11 -31.89
C TYR A 114 -28.36 10.28 -33.06
N GLY A 115 -28.15 9.25 -33.88
CA GLY A 115 -27.12 9.18 -34.92
C GLY A 115 -25.71 9.10 -34.35
N GLY A 116 -25.57 8.55 -33.15
CA GLY A 116 -24.31 8.38 -32.45
C GLY A 116 -23.62 7.05 -32.71
N SER A 117 -22.53 6.81 -31.99
CA SER A 117 -21.74 5.59 -31.99
C SER A 117 -21.79 4.88 -30.64
N LEU A 118 -21.85 3.55 -30.68
CA LEU A 118 -21.75 2.66 -29.51
C LEU A 118 -20.39 2.77 -28.81
N ALA A 119 -19.35 3.19 -29.53
CA ALA A 119 -17.99 3.39 -29.05
C ALA A 119 -17.29 4.52 -29.83
N GLY A 120 -16.64 5.45 -29.13
CA GLY A 120 -15.92 6.59 -29.72
C GLY A 120 -14.40 6.39 -29.80
N GLU A 121 -13.82 5.59 -28.92
CA GLU A 121 -12.36 5.44 -28.77
C GLU A 121 -11.91 3.98 -28.70
N TYR A 122 -12.34 3.24 -27.66
CA TYR A 122 -11.76 1.96 -27.26
C TYR A 122 -12.81 0.90 -26.88
N GLY A 123 -14.11 1.25 -26.89
CA GLY A 123 -15.18 0.45 -26.31
C GLY A 123 -15.61 -0.81 -27.07
N GLU A 124 -15.10 -1.06 -28.27
CA GLU A 124 -15.57 -2.17 -29.11
C GLU A 124 -14.90 -3.51 -28.73
N GLY A 125 -15.69 -4.58 -28.61
CA GLY A 125 -15.19 -5.89 -28.18
C GLY A 125 -16.32 -6.84 -27.81
N HIS A 126 -16.08 -7.83 -26.93
CA HIS A 126 -17.12 -8.78 -26.52
C HIS A 126 -18.36 -8.08 -25.96
N GLY A 127 -18.18 -7.04 -25.12
CA GLY A 127 -19.30 -6.35 -24.47
C GLY A 127 -20.20 -5.51 -25.40
N ARG A 128 -19.85 -5.39 -26.70
CA ARG A 128 -20.65 -4.66 -27.70
C ARG A 128 -20.89 -5.43 -28.99
N ALA A 129 -20.18 -6.54 -29.24
CA ALA A 129 -20.19 -7.23 -30.54
C ALA A 129 -21.61 -7.57 -31.02
N GLU A 130 -22.46 -8.09 -30.14
CA GLU A 130 -23.86 -8.41 -30.44
C GLU A 130 -24.70 -7.18 -30.84
N LEU A 131 -24.31 -5.98 -30.42
CA LEU A 131 -25.04 -4.73 -30.65
C LEU A 131 -24.57 -3.99 -31.91
N LEU A 132 -23.37 -4.27 -32.41
CA LEU A 132 -22.79 -3.61 -33.60
C LEU A 132 -23.70 -3.66 -34.85
N PRO A 133 -24.45 -4.76 -35.13
CA PRO A 133 -25.38 -4.79 -36.25
C PRO A 133 -26.46 -3.72 -36.19
N LYS A 134 -26.85 -3.24 -35.00
CA LYS A 134 -27.83 -2.15 -34.84
C LYS A 134 -27.31 -0.82 -35.39
N MET A 135 -25.99 -0.61 -35.37
CA MET A 135 -25.34 0.64 -35.78
C MET A 135 -24.83 0.58 -37.21
N PHE A 136 -24.15 -0.49 -37.58
CA PHE A 136 -23.49 -0.62 -38.88
C PHE A 136 -24.37 -1.27 -39.96
N GLY A 137 -25.41 -2.00 -39.56
CA GLY A 137 -26.25 -2.75 -40.48
C GLY A 137 -25.54 -3.95 -41.12
N PRO A 138 -26.27 -4.75 -41.92
CA PRO A 138 -25.77 -6.03 -42.42
C PRO A 138 -24.62 -5.89 -43.43
N GLU A 139 -24.62 -4.85 -44.26
CA GLU A 139 -23.61 -4.66 -45.32
C GLU A 139 -22.21 -4.42 -44.73
N LEU A 140 -22.08 -3.46 -43.81
CA LEU A 140 -20.81 -3.15 -43.16
C LEU A 140 -20.36 -4.30 -42.24
N MET A 141 -21.28 -4.96 -41.54
CA MET A 141 -20.93 -6.14 -40.75
C MET A 141 -20.38 -7.28 -41.62
N GLN A 142 -20.94 -7.49 -42.82
CA GLN A 142 -20.38 -8.45 -43.78
C GLN A 142 -18.99 -8.03 -44.26
N ALA A 143 -18.79 -6.74 -44.58
CA ALA A 143 -17.49 -6.22 -44.99
C ALA A 143 -16.42 -6.42 -43.89
N PHE A 144 -16.76 -6.18 -42.62
CA PHE A 144 -15.87 -6.46 -41.49
C PHE A 144 -15.51 -7.94 -41.39
N ASN A 145 -16.50 -8.83 -41.56
CA ASN A 145 -16.28 -10.27 -41.56
C ASN A 145 -15.36 -10.72 -42.71
N ASP A 146 -15.59 -10.23 -43.92
CA ASP A 146 -14.75 -10.55 -45.08
C ASP A 146 -13.32 -10.03 -44.90
N PHE A 147 -13.17 -8.80 -44.38
CA PHE A 147 -11.86 -8.26 -44.01
C PHE A 147 -11.14 -9.16 -43.01
N LYS A 148 -11.81 -9.57 -41.93
CA LYS A 148 -11.22 -10.49 -40.94
C LYS A 148 -10.82 -11.82 -41.57
N ARG A 149 -11.63 -12.40 -42.45
CA ARG A 149 -11.32 -13.67 -43.13
C ARG A 149 -10.11 -13.58 -44.07
N ILE A 150 -9.87 -12.42 -44.69
CA ILE A 150 -8.70 -12.21 -45.55
C ILE A 150 -7.41 -12.23 -44.73
N TRP A 151 -7.41 -11.58 -43.56
CA TRP A 151 -6.21 -11.40 -42.73
C TRP A 151 -6.01 -12.47 -41.65
N ASP A 152 -7.08 -13.15 -41.24
CA ASP A 152 -7.10 -14.21 -40.22
C ASP A 152 -7.94 -15.41 -40.73
N PRO A 153 -7.48 -16.08 -41.81
CA PRO A 153 -8.23 -17.17 -42.43
C PRO A 153 -8.46 -18.37 -41.51
N ASP A 154 -7.59 -18.55 -40.52
CA ASP A 154 -7.67 -19.61 -39.51
C ASP A 154 -8.49 -19.20 -38.26
N TRP A 155 -8.95 -17.95 -38.18
CA TRP A 155 -9.71 -17.41 -37.06
C TRP A 155 -8.98 -17.46 -35.70
N LYS A 156 -7.65 -17.29 -35.69
CA LYS A 156 -6.82 -17.36 -34.49
C LYS A 156 -6.54 -15.99 -33.87
N MET A 157 -6.67 -14.91 -34.62
CA MET A 157 -6.39 -13.55 -34.16
C MET A 157 -7.64 -12.91 -33.54
N ASN A 158 -7.74 -12.89 -32.21
CA ASN A 158 -8.89 -12.34 -31.47
C ASN A 158 -10.24 -12.94 -31.91
N PRO A 159 -10.43 -14.27 -31.79
CA PRO A 159 -11.68 -14.91 -32.17
C PRO A 159 -12.87 -14.32 -31.40
N ASN A 160 -13.99 -14.16 -32.10
CA ASN A 160 -15.28 -13.70 -31.57
C ASN A 160 -15.29 -12.27 -30.98
N ARG A 161 -14.26 -11.47 -31.24
CA ARG A 161 -14.20 -10.04 -30.90
C ARG A 161 -14.67 -9.25 -32.11
N LEU A 162 -15.62 -8.33 -31.92
CA LEU A 162 -16.27 -7.49 -32.96
C LEU A 162 -17.13 -8.27 -33.98
N ILE A 163 -16.62 -9.41 -34.43
CA ILE A 163 -17.24 -10.30 -35.42
C ILE A 163 -17.33 -11.69 -34.79
N GLY A 164 -18.53 -12.23 -34.68
CA GLY A 164 -18.82 -13.54 -34.08
C GLY A 164 -20.19 -13.58 -33.42
N ASP A 165 -20.52 -14.69 -32.78
CA ASP A 165 -21.83 -14.92 -32.14
C ASP A 165 -21.78 -14.91 -30.60
N VAL A 166 -20.82 -14.17 -30.02
CA VAL A 166 -20.73 -14.02 -28.56
C VAL A 166 -21.83 -13.09 -28.07
N LYS A 167 -22.57 -13.54 -27.06
CA LYS A 167 -23.66 -12.75 -26.46
C LYS A 167 -23.14 -11.79 -25.40
N LEU A 168 -23.87 -10.69 -25.18
CA LEU A 168 -23.54 -9.65 -24.18
C LEU A 168 -23.34 -10.19 -22.77
N ASP A 169 -24.05 -11.26 -22.44
CA ASP A 169 -24.14 -11.90 -21.13
C ASP A 169 -23.30 -13.18 -21.00
N GLU A 170 -22.46 -13.48 -22.00
CA GLU A 170 -21.51 -14.61 -21.97
C GLU A 170 -20.12 -14.19 -21.48
N GLY A 171 -19.40 -15.12 -20.84
CA GLY A 171 -18.00 -14.91 -20.45
C GLY A 171 -17.80 -13.83 -19.37
N LEU A 172 -18.83 -13.52 -18.59
CA LEU A 172 -18.76 -12.57 -17.48
C LEU A 172 -17.72 -13.01 -16.44
N ARG A 173 -16.84 -12.08 -16.05
CA ARG A 173 -15.83 -12.34 -15.00
C ARG A 173 -16.48 -12.77 -13.68
N LEU A 174 -17.56 -12.08 -13.30
CA LEU A 174 -18.34 -12.31 -12.08
C LEU A 174 -19.77 -12.72 -12.46
N GLY A 175 -19.92 -13.76 -13.28
CA GLY A 175 -21.23 -14.25 -13.72
C GLY A 175 -21.97 -15.06 -12.64
N PRO A 176 -23.19 -15.55 -12.94
CA PRO A 176 -24.01 -16.33 -12.00
C PRO A 176 -23.39 -17.64 -11.49
N ASP A 177 -22.41 -18.17 -12.24
CA ASP A 177 -21.64 -19.35 -11.89
C ASP A 177 -20.44 -19.04 -10.97
N TYR A 178 -20.10 -17.76 -10.80
CA TYR A 178 -19.04 -17.34 -9.89
C TYR A 178 -19.54 -17.41 -8.43
N ARG A 179 -19.24 -18.53 -7.78
CA ARG A 179 -19.60 -18.81 -6.39
C ARG A 179 -18.35 -19.10 -5.57
N PRO A 180 -17.57 -18.07 -5.19
CA PRO A 180 -16.37 -18.30 -4.40
C PRO A 180 -16.77 -18.92 -3.05
N PRO A 181 -15.96 -19.85 -2.52
CA PRO A 181 -16.25 -20.48 -1.24
C PRO A 181 -16.24 -19.44 -0.11
N GLN A 182 -17.04 -19.67 0.93
CA GLN A 182 -16.84 -18.94 2.19
C GLN A 182 -15.59 -19.49 2.88
N LEU A 183 -14.59 -18.63 3.02
CA LEU A 183 -13.27 -18.99 3.54
C LEU A 183 -13.16 -18.59 5.00
N GLU A 184 -12.73 -19.53 5.85
CA GLU A 184 -12.23 -19.18 7.17
C GLU A 184 -10.92 -18.43 7.00
N THR A 185 -10.86 -17.20 7.51
CA THR A 185 -9.70 -16.32 7.35
C THR A 185 -9.21 -15.76 8.67
N HIS A 186 -7.94 -15.39 8.73
CA HIS A 186 -7.34 -14.80 9.92
C HIS A 186 -7.67 -13.31 10.05
N PHE A 187 -7.62 -12.59 8.93
CA PHE A 187 -8.09 -11.20 8.85
C PHE A 187 -9.60 -11.14 8.69
N ALA A 188 -10.20 -10.08 9.22
CA ALA A 188 -11.65 -9.88 9.21
C ALA A 188 -12.18 -9.10 8.02
N TYR A 189 -11.32 -8.57 7.13
CA TYR A 189 -11.71 -7.81 5.93
C TYR A 189 -12.88 -6.82 6.15
N PRO A 190 -12.76 -5.88 7.12
CA PRO A 190 -13.87 -5.02 7.52
C PRO A 190 -14.38 -4.11 6.39
N ASP A 191 -13.49 -3.75 5.46
CA ASP A 191 -13.80 -2.87 4.33
C ASP A 191 -14.37 -3.66 3.12
N ASP A 192 -14.58 -4.99 3.25
CA ASP A 192 -15.01 -5.91 2.19
C ASP A 192 -16.13 -6.85 2.66
N GLY A 193 -16.95 -6.40 3.61
CA GLY A 193 -18.07 -7.18 4.14
C GLY A 193 -17.66 -8.48 4.83
N GLY A 194 -16.43 -8.56 5.34
CA GLY A 194 -15.91 -9.77 5.98
C GLY A 194 -15.36 -10.84 5.03
N SER A 195 -15.20 -10.52 3.74
CA SER A 195 -14.93 -11.51 2.69
C SER A 195 -13.60 -11.28 1.98
N PHE A 196 -12.71 -12.28 2.05
CA PHE A 196 -11.48 -12.30 1.25
C PHE A 196 -11.76 -12.34 -0.26
N ALA A 197 -12.82 -13.05 -0.68
CA ALA A 197 -13.20 -13.10 -2.09
C ALA A 197 -13.58 -11.71 -2.61
N THR A 198 -14.41 -10.98 -1.84
CA THR A 198 -14.79 -9.60 -2.16
C THR A 198 -13.59 -8.67 -2.18
N ALA A 199 -12.64 -8.84 -1.25
CA ALA A 199 -11.40 -8.06 -1.24
C ALA A 199 -10.58 -8.24 -2.53
N ILE A 200 -10.51 -9.46 -3.08
CA ILE A 200 -9.79 -9.75 -4.33
C ILE A 200 -10.53 -9.18 -5.56
N GLU A 201 -11.85 -9.09 -5.51
CA GLU A 201 -12.67 -8.55 -6.59
C GLU A 201 -12.42 -7.06 -6.86
N ARG A 202 -11.93 -6.30 -5.86
CA ARG A 202 -11.58 -4.86 -5.98
C ARG A 202 -10.78 -4.54 -7.24
N CYS A 203 -9.81 -5.40 -7.59
CA CYS A 203 -8.99 -5.18 -8.77
C CYS A 203 -9.78 -5.48 -10.05
N PHE A 204 -10.18 -4.43 -10.78
CA PHE A 204 -10.83 -4.55 -12.08
C PHE A 204 -9.89 -4.41 -13.29
N GLY A 205 -8.57 -4.36 -13.06
CA GLY A 205 -7.58 -4.49 -14.13
C GLY A 205 -7.07 -3.20 -14.77
N MET A 206 -7.36 -2.02 -14.19
CA MET A 206 -6.95 -0.69 -14.70
C MET A 206 -5.44 -0.47 -14.90
N ALA A 207 -4.60 -1.39 -14.42
CA ALA A 207 -3.16 -1.42 -14.71
C ALA A 207 -2.32 -0.23 -14.20
N LYS A 208 -2.84 0.60 -13.29
CA LYS A 208 -2.06 1.69 -12.65
C LYS A 208 -0.75 1.20 -12.02
N CYS A 209 -0.74 -0.03 -11.50
CA CYS A 209 0.45 -0.70 -10.96
C CYS A 209 1.55 -1.01 -11.99
N ARG A 210 1.33 -0.72 -13.27
CA ARG A 210 2.34 -0.81 -14.33
C ARG A 210 2.98 0.54 -14.66
N ASN A 211 2.50 1.63 -14.05
CA ASN A 211 3.04 2.96 -14.29
C ASN A 211 4.45 3.05 -13.71
N LEU A 212 5.42 3.27 -14.58
CA LEU A 212 6.86 3.31 -14.26
C LEU A 212 7.32 4.62 -13.63
N GLY A 213 6.39 5.53 -13.36
CA GLY A 213 6.66 6.74 -12.60
C GLY A 213 7.08 6.46 -11.16
N SER A 214 7.33 7.54 -10.42
CA SER A 214 7.80 7.57 -9.02
C SER A 214 6.71 7.14 -8.00
N LEU A 215 5.95 6.08 -8.29
CA LEU A 215 4.98 5.51 -7.36
C LEU A 215 5.64 4.54 -6.38
N THR A 216 5.11 4.45 -5.16
CA THR A 216 5.48 3.38 -4.22
C THR A 216 4.89 2.05 -4.68
N MET A 217 3.75 2.06 -5.39
CA MET A 217 3.08 0.87 -5.87
C MET A 217 3.81 0.16 -7.00
N CYS A 218 4.09 -1.09 -6.64
CA CYS A 218 4.61 -2.26 -7.31
C CYS A 218 6.08 -2.21 -7.75
N PRO A 219 7.00 -2.04 -6.77
CA PRO A 219 8.43 -1.95 -7.06
C PRO A 219 8.99 -3.24 -7.68
N SER A 220 8.45 -4.42 -7.31
CA SER A 220 8.87 -5.67 -7.97
C SER A 220 8.48 -5.72 -9.43
N PHE A 221 7.31 -5.21 -9.84
CA PHE A 221 6.99 -5.07 -11.26
C PHE A 221 7.96 -4.10 -11.96
N HIS A 222 8.33 -2.98 -11.32
CA HIS A 222 9.28 -2.03 -11.91
C HIS A 222 10.64 -2.68 -12.17
N ALA A 223 11.07 -3.57 -11.27
CA ALA A 223 12.34 -4.29 -11.38
C ALA A 223 12.29 -5.49 -12.35
N THR A 224 11.20 -6.25 -12.39
CA THR A 224 11.12 -7.49 -13.20
C THR A 224 10.45 -7.30 -14.54
N ARG A 225 9.55 -6.30 -14.68
CA ARG A 225 8.64 -6.08 -15.83
C ARG A 225 7.65 -7.21 -16.13
N GLU A 226 7.67 -8.27 -15.33
CA GLU A 226 6.74 -9.40 -15.37
C GLU A 226 5.37 -9.10 -14.77
N GLU A 227 4.30 -9.32 -15.54
CA GLU A 227 2.91 -9.02 -15.14
C GLU A 227 2.51 -9.72 -13.84
N ARG A 228 2.93 -10.96 -13.65
CA ARG A 228 2.65 -11.73 -12.42
C ARG A 228 3.20 -11.07 -11.16
N HIS A 229 4.16 -10.14 -11.26
CA HIS A 229 4.69 -9.37 -10.12
C HIS A 229 4.06 -7.98 -9.99
N SER A 230 3.05 -7.65 -10.79
CA SER A 230 2.24 -6.44 -10.65
C SER A 230 1.13 -6.65 -9.61
N THR A 231 0.55 -5.56 -9.09
CA THR A 231 -0.63 -5.64 -8.20
C THR A 231 -1.79 -6.34 -8.91
N ARG A 232 -2.09 -5.96 -10.17
CA ARG A 232 -3.19 -6.59 -10.92
C ARG A 232 -2.90 -8.05 -11.25
N GLY A 233 -1.64 -8.41 -11.51
CA GLY A 233 -1.24 -9.79 -11.76
C GLY A 233 -1.43 -10.67 -10.53
N ARG A 234 -1.00 -10.18 -9.35
CA ARG A 234 -1.22 -10.86 -8.07
C ARG A 234 -2.70 -11.00 -7.73
N SER A 235 -3.48 -9.93 -7.92
CA SER A 235 -4.93 -10.01 -7.77
C SER A 235 -5.56 -11.01 -8.73
N ARG A 236 -5.08 -11.09 -9.97
CA ARG A 236 -5.58 -12.04 -10.96
C ARG A 236 -5.29 -13.49 -10.56
N LEU A 237 -4.07 -13.79 -10.13
CA LEU A 237 -3.70 -15.13 -9.66
C LEU A 237 -4.51 -15.54 -8.43
N LEU A 238 -4.69 -14.64 -7.46
CA LEU A 238 -5.55 -14.88 -6.29
C LEU A 238 -7.02 -15.06 -6.69
N PHE A 239 -7.51 -14.32 -7.68
CA PHE A 239 -8.87 -14.47 -8.20
C PHE A 239 -9.06 -15.83 -8.87
N GLU A 240 -8.13 -16.24 -9.74
CA GLU A 240 -8.17 -17.54 -10.41
C GLU A 240 -8.06 -18.70 -9.42
N MET A 241 -7.24 -18.54 -8.37
CA MET A 241 -7.14 -19.47 -7.24
C MET A 241 -8.49 -19.65 -6.53
N LEU A 242 -9.26 -18.58 -6.32
CA LEU A 242 -10.58 -18.66 -5.71
C LEU A 242 -11.65 -19.20 -6.66
N LYS A 243 -11.52 -18.87 -7.96
CA LYS A 243 -12.43 -19.35 -9.00
C LYS A 243 -12.26 -20.85 -9.25
N GLY A 244 -11.05 -21.40 -9.08
CA GLY A 244 -10.73 -22.79 -9.39
C GLY A 244 -10.41 -23.05 -10.87
N ASP A 245 -10.12 -22.00 -11.64
CA ASP A 245 -9.87 -22.06 -13.08
C ASP A 245 -9.05 -20.83 -13.54
N PRO A 246 -7.86 -21.01 -14.14
CA PRO A 246 -7.15 -22.27 -14.39
C PRO A 246 -6.41 -22.84 -13.16
N ILE A 247 -6.39 -22.12 -12.04
CA ILE A 247 -5.67 -22.52 -10.82
C ILE A 247 -6.56 -23.40 -9.94
N THR A 248 -6.20 -24.68 -9.80
CA THR A 248 -7.02 -25.67 -9.09
C THR A 248 -6.52 -26.01 -7.69
N GLU A 249 -5.25 -25.76 -7.37
CA GLU A 249 -4.63 -26.15 -6.09
C GLU A 249 -4.98 -25.22 -4.92
N GLY A 250 -5.73 -24.13 -5.18
CA GLY A 250 -6.19 -23.20 -4.16
C GLY A 250 -5.02 -22.62 -3.33
N TRP A 251 -5.16 -22.61 -2.00
CA TRP A 251 -4.13 -22.14 -1.06
C TRP A 251 -2.79 -22.89 -1.12
N ARG A 252 -2.69 -23.95 -1.91
CA ARG A 252 -1.49 -24.78 -2.06
C ARG A 252 -0.77 -24.54 -3.37
N ASP A 253 -1.28 -23.64 -4.22
CA ASP A 253 -0.73 -23.37 -5.53
C ASP A 253 0.63 -22.67 -5.47
N ASP A 254 1.61 -23.26 -6.15
CA ASP A 254 2.98 -22.76 -6.13
C ASP A 254 3.16 -21.53 -7.04
N ALA A 255 2.37 -21.37 -8.11
CA ALA A 255 2.46 -20.21 -8.99
C ALA A 255 1.95 -18.94 -8.29
N VAL A 256 0.87 -19.06 -7.49
CA VAL A 256 0.41 -17.97 -6.61
C VAL A 256 1.50 -17.63 -5.59
N LYS A 257 2.08 -18.66 -4.95
CA LYS A 257 3.14 -18.48 -3.94
C LYS A 257 4.36 -17.77 -4.52
N GLU A 258 4.87 -18.21 -5.67
CA GLU A 258 6.03 -17.61 -6.35
C GLU A 258 5.80 -16.13 -6.69
N SER A 259 4.60 -15.80 -7.20
CA SER A 259 4.24 -14.40 -7.47
C SER A 259 4.25 -13.53 -6.19
N LEU A 260 3.76 -14.08 -5.08
CA LEU A 260 3.70 -13.41 -3.78
C LEU A 260 5.05 -13.34 -3.07
N ASP A 261 6.00 -14.24 -3.35
CA ASP A 261 7.35 -14.17 -2.80
C ASP A 261 8.04 -12.86 -3.17
N LEU A 262 7.87 -12.41 -4.42
CA LEU A 262 8.39 -11.12 -4.89
C LEU A 262 7.54 -9.89 -4.47
N CYS A 263 6.50 -10.08 -3.66
CA CYS A 263 5.81 -8.97 -3.02
C CYS A 263 6.59 -8.52 -1.77
N LEU A 264 7.11 -7.30 -1.80
CA LEU A 264 7.84 -6.65 -0.71
C LEU A 264 6.98 -6.34 0.53
N ALA A 265 5.66 -6.56 0.47
CA ALA A 265 4.72 -6.22 1.52
C ALA A 265 4.74 -4.74 1.98
N CYS A 266 5.26 -3.84 1.12
CA CYS A 266 5.51 -2.42 1.37
C CYS A 266 4.27 -1.51 1.52
N LYS A 267 3.07 -2.06 1.31
CA LYS A 267 1.78 -1.33 1.30
C LYS A 267 1.63 -0.21 0.28
N GLY A 268 2.50 -0.11 -0.73
CA GLY A 268 2.30 0.84 -1.83
C GLY A 268 0.94 0.68 -2.53
N CYS A 269 0.45 -0.56 -2.72
CA CYS A 269 -0.78 -0.78 -3.45
C CYS A 269 -2.07 -0.29 -2.77
N PRO A 270 -2.33 -0.48 -1.46
CA PRO A 270 -3.49 0.16 -0.83
C PRO A 270 -3.37 1.68 -0.78
N GLY A 271 -2.17 2.26 -0.85
CA GLY A 271 -1.95 3.70 -0.87
C GLY A 271 -2.15 4.37 -2.24
N ASP A 272 -1.54 3.82 -3.29
CA ASP A 272 -1.52 4.44 -4.63
C ASP A 272 -2.62 3.93 -5.57
N CYS A 273 -3.18 2.73 -5.32
CA CYS A 273 -4.26 2.18 -6.11
C CYS A 273 -5.61 2.82 -5.70
N PRO A 274 -6.37 3.42 -6.62
CA PRO A 274 -7.67 4.04 -6.31
C PRO A 274 -8.67 3.09 -5.65
N VAL A 275 -8.67 1.82 -6.07
CA VAL A 275 -9.51 0.76 -5.50
C VAL A 275 -8.88 0.05 -4.29
N GLN A 276 -7.76 0.57 -3.78
CA GLN A 276 -7.14 0.17 -2.51
C GLN A 276 -6.94 -1.35 -2.36
N VAL A 277 -6.38 -1.99 -3.40
CA VAL A 277 -6.02 -3.42 -3.34
C VAL A 277 -4.92 -3.64 -2.32
N ASP A 278 -5.15 -4.52 -1.34
CA ASP A 278 -4.19 -4.80 -0.25
C ASP A 278 -3.47 -6.14 -0.43
N ILE A 279 -2.60 -6.21 -1.44
CA ILE A 279 -1.78 -7.40 -1.69
C ILE A 279 -0.93 -7.81 -0.47
N PRO A 280 -0.33 -6.91 0.34
CA PRO A 280 0.36 -7.30 1.57
C PRO A 280 -0.53 -8.10 2.54
N THR A 281 -1.76 -7.66 2.79
CA THR A 281 -2.72 -8.44 3.61
C THR A 281 -3.06 -9.76 2.94
N TYR A 282 -3.32 -9.77 1.62
CA TYR A 282 -3.68 -11.01 0.91
C TYR A 282 -2.53 -12.02 0.88
N LYS A 283 -1.28 -11.54 0.74
CA LYS A 283 -0.06 -12.35 0.88
C LYS A 283 0.00 -13.00 2.24
N ALA A 284 -0.17 -12.22 3.31
CA ALA A 284 -0.06 -12.73 4.66
C ALA A 284 -1.14 -13.77 4.97
N GLU A 285 -2.37 -13.57 4.48
CA GLU A 285 -3.47 -14.55 4.55
C GLU A 285 -3.11 -15.83 3.77
N PHE A 286 -2.72 -15.69 2.49
CA PHE A 286 -2.32 -16.83 1.67
C PHE A 286 -1.20 -17.65 2.32
N LEU A 287 -0.15 -17.00 2.81
CA LEU A 287 0.97 -17.67 3.47
C LEU A 287 0.58 -18.34 4.79
N ALA A 288 -0.44 -17.85 5.48
CA ALA A 288 -0.97 -18.51 6.68
C ALA A 288 -1.62 -19.85 6.32
N HIS A 289 -2.44 -19.88 5.26
CA HIS A 289 -3.06 -21.12 4.76
C HIS A 289 -2.04 -22.06 4.13
N TYR A 290 -1.18 -21.55 3.25
CA TYR A 290 -0.16 -22.32 2.54
C TYR A 290 0.76 -23.09 3.49
N TYR A 291 1.20 -22.44 4.58
CA TYR A 291 2.05 -23.06 5.60
C TYR A 291 1.30 -23.64 6.80
N GLY A 292 -0.03 -23.56 6.86
CA GLY A 292 -0.81 -24.07 8.00
C GLY A 292 -0.58 -25.56 8.28
N LYS A 293 -0.27 -26.34 7.23
CA LYS A 293 0.09 -27.78 7.32
C LYS A 293 1.47 -28.10 6.72
N ARG A 294 2.26 -27.10 6.33
CA ARG A 294 3.60 -27.27 5.73
C ARG A 294 4.68 -26.77 6.68
N ARG A 295 5.86 -27.39 6.62
CA ARG A 295 7.04 -26.84 7.31
C ARG A 295 7.47 -25.55 6.63
N ARG A 296 7.85 -24.56 7.42
CA ARG A 296 8.37 -23.29 6.92
C ARG A 296 9.88 -23.39 6.70
N PRO A 297 10.43 -22.67 5.71
CA PRO A 297 11.87 -22.47 5.59
C PRO A 297 12.49 -21.89 6.87
N LEU A 298 13.77 -22.19 7.12
CA LEU A 298 14.46 -21.78 8.35
C LEU A 298 14.61 -20.26 8.48
N ASN A 299 14.83 -19.54 7.38
CA ASN A 299 14.85 -18.08 7.35
C ASN A 299 13.54 -17.46 7.85
N HIS A 300 12.38 -18.09 7.62
CA HIS A 300 11.10 -17.56 8.14
C HIS A 300 11.08 -17.56 9.67
N TYR A 301 11.68 -18.58 10.31
CA TYR A 301 11.81 -18.63 11.76
C TYR A 301 12.90 -17.68 12.27
N ALA A 302 14.06 -17.66 11.60
CA ALA A 302 15.17 -16.79 11.99
C ALA A 302 14.77 -15.30 11.93
N LEU A 303 14.13 -14.87 10.86
CA LEU A 303 13.72 -13.48 10.66
C LEU A 303 12.40 -13.17 11.37
N GLY A 304 11.40 -14.05 11.25
CA GLY A 304 10.07 -13.85 11.81
C GLY A 304 10.03 -13.85 13.34
N LEU A 305 10.88 -14.68 13.98
CA LEU A 305 10.96 -14.79 15.45
C LEU A 305 12.07 -13.92 16.06
N LEU A 306 12.66 -13.00 15.29
CA LEU A 306 13.67 -12.04 15.77
C LEU A 306 13.29 -11.32 17.08
N PRO A 307 12.03 -10.87 17.28
CA PRO A 307 11.64 -10.23 18.54
C PRO A 307 11.79 -11.11 19.79
N TRP A 308 11.83 -12.44 19.65
CA TRP A 308 11.94 -13.39 20.76
C TRP A 308 13.38 -13.81 21.04
N TRP A 309 14.15 -14.16 20.01
CA TRP A 309 15.53 -14.61 20.19
C TRP A 309 16.53 -13.43 20.21
N GLY A 310 16.22 -12.32 19.55
CA GLY A 310 17.05 -11.11 19.50
C GLY A 310 17.42 -10.57 20.89
N PRO A 311 16.47 -10.42 21.84
CA PRO A 311 16.79 -10.02 23.20
C PRO A 311 17.75 -10.97 23.94
N ILE A 312 17.76 -12.25 23.58
CA ILE A 312 18.70 -13.23 24.15
C ILE A 312 20.10 -12.97 23.61
N ALA A 313 20.23 -12.76 22.29
CA ALA A 313 21.49 -12.41 21.65
C ALA A 313 22.05 -11.05 22.15
N ALA A 314 21.16 -10.09 22.41
CA ALA A 314 21.51 -8.77 22.92
C ALA A 314 22.05 -8.76 24.36
N ARG A 315 21.95 -9.87 25.11
CA ARG A 315 22.61 -10.00 26.43
C ARG A 315 24.13 -10.15 26.30
N THR A 316 24.60 -10.70 25.19
CA THR A 316 26.03 -10.89 24.89
C THR A 316 26.36 -10.35 23.50
N PRO A 317 26.14 -9.05 23.24
CA PRO A 317 26.15 -8.49 21.89
C PRO A 317 27.52 -8.61 21.22
N ARG A 318 28.61 -8.61 22.00
CA ARG A 318 29.97 -8.86 21.50
C ARG A 318 30.12 -10.26 20.89
N LEU A 319 29.60 -11.28 21.57
CA LEU A 319 29.66 -12.66 21.10
C LEU A 319 28.73 -12.85 19.89
N ALA A 320 27.50 -12.33 19.96
CA ALA A 320 26.55 -12.38 18.86
C ALA A 320 27.13 -11.75 17.58
N ASN A 321 27.69 -10.54 17.69
CA ASN A 321 28.33 -9.83 16.59
C ASN A 321 29.63 -10.49 16.11
N MET A 322 30.38 -11.14 17.00
CA MET A 322 31.56 -11.89 16.59
C MET A 322 31.17 -13.09 15.72
N LEU A 323 30.17 -13.87 16.15
CA LEU A 323 29.70 -15.03 15.42
C LEU A 323 29.02 -14.66 14.09
N SER A 324 28.21 -13.61 14.07
CA SER A 324 27.47 -13.18 12.87
C SER A 324 28.33 -12.54 11.78
N HIS A 325 29.58 -12.17 12.10
CA HIS A 325 30.53 -11.58 11.16
C HIS A 325 31.86 -12.36 11.04
N ALA A 326 32.01 -13.49 11.72
CA ALA A 326 33.22 -14.29 11.65
C ALA A 326 33.39 -14.94 10.26
N PRO A 327 34.57 -14.84 9.62
CA PRO A 327 34.87 -15.54 8.37
C PRO A 327 34.61 -17.04 8.50
N GLY A 328 34.04 -17.65 7.45
CA GLY A 328 33.66 -19.07 7.45
C GLY A 328 32.38 -19.39 8.23
N ILE A 329 32.21 -18.87 9.45
CA ILE A 329 31.01 -19.09 10.28
C ILE A 329 29.80 -18.35 9.71
N ALA A 330 29.94 -17.05 9.43
CA ALA A 330 28.83 -16.23 8.97
C ALA A 330 28.26 -16.69 7.61
N PRO A 331 29.06 -16.93 6.55
CA PRO A 331 28.53 -17.46 5.29
C PRO A 331 27.89 -18.85 5.44
N ALA A 332 28.50 -19.74 6.24
CA ALA A 332 27.92 -21.07 6.48
C ALA A 332 26.58 -20.99 7.22
N GLY A 333 26.47 -20.13 8.22
CA GLY A 333 25.22 -19.86 8.93
C GLY A 333 24.14 -19.27 8.02
N LYS A 334 24.50 -18.30 7.17
CA LYS A 334 23.58 -17.71 6.19
C LYS A 334 23.05 -18.76 5.20
N ARG A 335 23.94 -19.58 4.60
CA ARG A 335 23.55 -20.69 3.72
C ARG A 335 22.61 -21.68 4.40
N MET A 336 22.95 -22.10 5.61
CA MET A 336 22.13 -23.04 6.38
C MET A 336 20.73 -22.48 6.66
N LEU A 337 20.62 -21.19 6.94
CA LEU A 337 19.35 -20.53 7.22
C LEU A 337 18.58 -20.13 5.95
N GLY A 338 19.20 -20.15 4.76
CA GLY A 338 18.61 -19.63 3.54
C GLY A 338 18.59 -18.09 3.48
N ILE A 339 19.61 -17.46 4.08
CA ILE A 339 19.82 -16.01 4.07
C ILE A 339 20.81 -15.64 2.96
N ALA A 340 20.57 -14.53 2.27
CA ALA A 340 21.45 -13.98 1.23
C ALA A 340 22.87 -13.75 1.76
N GLU A 341 23.89 -14.26 1.08
CA GLU A 341 25.29 -14.18 1.53
C GLU A 341 25.82 -12.75 1.47
N GLU A 342 25.34 -12.01 0.49
CA GLU A 342 25.62 -10.61 0.18
C GLU A 342 25.13 -9.64 1.26
N ARG A 343 24.22 -10.10 2.15
CA ARG A 343 23.66 -9.27 3.21
C ARG A 343 24.40 -9.44 4.51
N ASP A 344 24.86 -8.33 5.05
CA ASP A 344 25.38 -8.29 6.41
C ASP A 344 24.26 -8.45 7.44
N ALA A 345 24.54 -9.25 8.47
CA ALA A 345 23.67 -9.32 9.63
C ALA A 345 23.72 -7.97 10.36
N PRO A 346 22.55 -7.44 10.80
CA PRO A 346 22.52 -6.28 11.68
C PRO A 346 23.37 -6.51 12.93
N ARG A 347 24.11 -5.47 13.34
CA ARG A 347 24.95 -5.52 14.55
C ARG A 347 24.13 -5.18 15.78
N PHE A 348 24.08 -6.08 16.74
CA PHE A 348 23.48 -5.80 18.05
C PHE A 348 24.21 -4.66 18.74
N ALA A 349 23.46 -3.71 19.28
CA ALA A 349 23.99 -2.60 20.03
C ALA A 349 24.70 -3.10 21.31
N ARG A 350 25.73 -2.36 21.74
CA ARG A 350 26.45 -2.67 22.99
C ARG A 350 25.57 -2.51 24.23
N GLN A 351 24.59 -1.63 24.16
CA GLN A 351 23.59 -1.36 25.18
C GLN A 351 22.27 -1.16 24.45
N THR A 352 21.21 -1.86 24.87
CA THR A 352 19.88 -1.69 24.26
C THR A 352 19.29 -0.34 24.64
N PHE A 353 18.33 0.17 23.86
CA PHE A 353 17.64 1.42 24.20
C PHE A 353 16.97 1.33 25.57
N ARG A 354 16.29 0.21 25.85
CA ARG A 354 15.58 -0.01 27.12
C ARG A 354 16.52 -0.06 28.31
N ASP A 355 17.68 -0.72 28.19
CA ASP A 355 18.68 -0.74 29.27
C ASP A 355 19.25 0.66 29.52
N TRP A 356 19.49 1.42 28.45
CA TRP A 356 19.93 2.82 28.55
C TRP A 356 18.87 3.70 29.24
N PHE A 357 17.60 3.58 28.84
CA PHE A 357 16.51 4.38 29.40
C PHE A 357 16.28 4.06 30.89
N ALA A 358 16.33 2.78 31.28
CA ALA A 358 16.20 2.36 32.67
C ALA A 358 17.36 2.88 33.55
N ALA A 359 18.59 2.88 33.04
CA ALA A 359 19.75 3.40 33.75
C ALA A 359 19.69 4.93 33.96
N ARG A 360 19.01 5.65 33.07
CA ARG A 360 18.78 7.10 33.21
C ARG A 360 17.80 7.40 34.36
N ALA A 361 16.73 6.60 34.48
CA ALA A 361 15.77 6.77 35.57
C ALA A 361 16.37 6.48 36.96
N SER A 362 17.34 5.56 37.06
CA SER A 362 18.00 5.23 38.33
C SER A 362 19.10 6.22 38.75
N THR A 363 19.59 7.06 37.83
CA THR A 363 20.64 8.06 38.09
C THR A 363 20.08 9.46 38.29
N ALA A 364 18.83 9.71 37.93
CA ALA A 364 18.13 10.96 38.21
C ALA A 364 17.92 11.13 39.73
N THR A 365 18.78 11.90 40.38
CA THR A 365 18.72 12.21 41.83
C THR A 365 17.66 13.27 42.15
N SER A 366 16.95 13.76 41.15
CA SER A 366 15.82 14.68 41.26
C SER A 366 14.86 14.38 40.11
N PRO A 367 13.52 14.49 40.31
CA PRO A 367 12.59 14.42 39.20
C PRO A 367 13.01 15.45 38.14
N PRO A 368 12.87 15.16 36.83
CA PRO A 368 13.20 16.12 35.78
C PRO A 368 12.51 17.44 36.11
N ALA A 369 13.27 18.53 36.09
CA ALA A 369 12.78 19.85 36.42
C ALA A 369 11.53 20.14 35.58
N THR A 370 10.37 20.09 36.21
CA THR A 370 9.11 20.66 35.72
C THR A 370 9.25 22.18 35.72
N THR A 371 10.09 22.67 34.83
CA THR A 371 10.10 24.09 34.44
C THR A 371 9.24 24.24 33.19
N ALA A 372 7.98 23.83 33.31
CA ALA A 372 6.89 24.28 32.47
C ALA A 372 5.63 24.23 33.33
N SER A 373 5.05 25.38 33.59
CA SER A 373 3.75 25.55 34.24
C SER A 373 2.64 25.00 33.34
N GLY A 374 2.34 23.72 33.52
CA GLY A 374 1.24 22.99 32.87
C GLY A 374 1.43 21.48 33.07
N PRO A 375 0.39 20.64 32.94
CA PRO A 375 0.58 19.20 32.92
C PRO A 375 1.51 18.86 31.75
N GLY A 376 2.75 18.43 32.05
CA GLY A 376 3.68 17.92 31.04
C GLY A 376 3.01 16.77 30.31
N GLN A 377 2.78 16.94 29.00
CA GLN A 377 2.00 15.96 28.24
C GLN A 377 2.77 14.64 28.23
N ARG A 378 2.14 13.58 28.74
CA ARG A 378 2.70 12.22 28.70
C ARG A 378 2.78 11.76 27.24
N VAL A 379 3.85 11.05 26.89
CA VAL A 379 3.95 10.33 25.61
C VAL A 379 4.60 8.98 25.86
N VAL A 380 4.03 7.93 25.26
CA VAL A 380 4.67 6.61 25.25
C VAL A 380 5.58 6.51 24.04
N LEU A 381 6.89 6.46 24.25
CA LEU A 381 7.84 6.06 23.22
C LEU A 381 7.89 4.53 23.17
N TRP A 382 7.29 3.96 22.14
CA TRP A 382 7.30 2.52 21.88
C TRP A 382 8.63 2.11 21.21
N PRO A 383 9.51 1.36 21.90
CA PRO A 383 10.78 0.94 21.31
C PRO A 383 10.55 -0.32 20.48
N ASP A 384 10.47 -0.15 19.16
CA ASP A 384 10.42 -1.29 18.25
C ASP A 384 11.70 -2.15 18.37
N THR A 385 11.63 -3.38 17.85
CA THR A 385 12.72 -4.36 17.96
C THR A 385 14.03 -3.84 17.37
N PHE A 386 13.99 -3.01 16.34
CA PHE A 386 15.19 -2.54 15.65
C PHE A 386 15.83 -1.37 16.37
N THR A 387 15.03 -0.38 16.76
CA THR A 387 15.49 0.73 17.61
C THR A 387 16.06 0.20 18.92
N ASP A 388 15.43 -0.80 19.55
CA ASP A 388 15.93 -1.29 20.83
C ASP A 388 17.24 -2.09 20.72
N LEU A 389 17.32 -3.03 19.77
CA LEU A 389 18.39 -4.03 19.74
C LEU A 389 19.57 -3.65 18.85
N PHE A 390 19.37 -2.83 17.81
CA PHE A 390 20.40 -2.54 16.80
C PHE A 390 20.78 -1.06 16.76
N GLU A 391 19.79 -0.15 16.71
CA GLU A 391 20.02 1.29 16.53
C GLU A 391 19.40 2.14 17.65
N PRO A 392 19.87 2.00 18.91
CA PRO A 392 19.30 2.71 20.05
C PRO A 392 19.51 4.22 20.00
N ASP A 393 20.45 4.71 19.18
CA ASP A 393 20.74 6.14 19.09
C ASP A 393 19.55 6.94 18.54
N ALA A 394 18.75 6.36 17.64
CA ALA A 394 17.50 6.98 17.18
C ALA A 394 16.50 7.13 18.33
N GLY A 395 16.36 6.12 19.19
CA GLY A 395 15.51 6.17 20.38
C GLY A 395 16.01 7.20 21.40
N LYS A 396 17.32 7.26 21.67
CA LYS A 396 17.92 8.25 22.56
C LYS A 396 17.70 9.67 22.06
N ALA A 397 17.90 9.89 20.77
CA ALA A 397 17.67 11.18 20.13
C ALA A 397 16.19 11.59 20.22
N ALA A 398 15.27 10.65 20.00
CA ALA A 398 13.84 10.90 20.16
C ALA A 398 13.50 11.31 21.60
N VAL A 399 14.03 10.62 22.62
CA VAL A 399 13.84 11.03 24.02
C VAL A 399 14.29 12.47 24.24
N GLY A 400 15.49 12.84 23.78
CA GLY A 400 16.00 14.21 23.94
C GLY A 400 15.13 15.27 23.23
N VAL A 401 14.66 14.98 22.01
CA VAL A 401 13.75 15.87 21.26
C VAL A 401 12.41 16.03 21.97
N LEU A 402 11.82 14.94 22.47
CA LEU A 402 10.55 14.97 23.17
C LEU A 402 10.64 15.73 24.49
N GLU A 403 11.69 15.50 25.28
CA GLU A 403 11.92 16.22 26.52
C GLU A 403 12.15 17.71 26.28
N ALA A 404 12.89 18.08 25.22
CA ALA A 404 13.07 19.46 24.80
C ALA A 404 11.76 20.11 24.31
N ALA A 405 10.82 19.31 23.80
CA ALA A 405 9.47 19.72 23.42
C ALA A 405 8.48 19.71 24.60
N GLY A 406 8.93 19.43 25.82
CA GLY A 406 8.12 19.50 27.04
C GLY A 406 7.32 18.23 27.37
N PHE A 407 7.58 17.11 26.68
CA PHE A 407 6.91 15.85 26.94
C PHE A 407 7.56 15.06 28.09
N ALA A 408 6.73 14.38 28.88
CA ALA A 408 7.18 13.35 29.81
C ALA A 408 7.19 11.99 29.08
N VAL A 409 8.39 11.48 28.77
CA VAL A 409 8.55 10.26 27.99
C VAL A 409 8.44 9.01 28.86
N GLU A 410 7.56 8.09 28.46
CA GLU A 410 7.39 6.78 29.08
C GLU A 410 7.76 5.67 28.09
N VAL A 411 8.33 4.58 28.61
CA VAL A 411 8.65 3.39 27.81
C VAL A 411 7.90 2.21 28.42
N PRO A 412 7.16 1.39 27.63
CA PRO A 412 6.38 0.29 28.18
C PRO A 412 7.25 -0.68 28.97
N HIS A 413 6.87 -1.05 30.19
CA HIS A 413 7.69 -1.94 31.05
C HIS A 413 7.90 -3.33 30.45
N LYS A 414 6.83 -3.91 29.86
CA LYS A 414 6.89 -5.21 29.19
C LYS A 414 7.56 -5.05 27.83
N ARG A 415 8.41 -6.02 27.47
CA ARG A 415 8.96 -6.14 26.12
C ARG A 415 7.90 -6.79 25.22
N VAL A 416 7.41 -6.03 24.27
CA VAL A 416 6.35 -6.41 23.33
C VAL A 416 6.74 -5.95 21.92
N CYS A 417 6.08 -6.50 20.89
CA CYS A 417 6.43 -6.27 19.49
C CYS A 417 5.19 -5.95 18.67
N CYS A 418 5.34 -5.14 17.62
CA CYS A 418 4.27 -4.89 16.65
C CYS A 418 3.91 -6.17 15.86
N GLY A 419 4.83 -7.14 15.75
CA GLY A 419 4.63 -8.40 15.04
C GLY A 419 4.87 -8.31 13.53
N ARG A 420 5.33 -7.17 13.00
CA ARG A 420 5.56 -6.94 11.55
C ARG A 420 6.23 -8.11 10.81
N PRO A 421 7.35 -8.69 11.30
CA PRO A 421 8.00 -9.82 10.62
C PRO A 421 7.12 -11.07 10.48
N LEU A 422 6.14 -11.26 11.36
CA LEU A 422 5.24 -12.43 11.33
C LEU A 422 4.29 -12.38 10.13
N TYR A 423 3.87 -11.18 9.71
CA TYR A 423 2.98 -10.99 8.57
C TYR A 423 3.68 -11.36 7.26
N ASP A 424 4.96 -11.00 7.12
CA ASP A 424 5.77 -11.29 5.94
C ASP A 424 5.88 -12.79 5.67
N PHE A 425 5.75 -13.60 6.73
CA PHE A 425 5.75 -15.06 6.66
C PHE A 425 4.37 -15.70 6.88
N GLY A 426 3.28 -14.94 7.04
CA GLY A 426 1.94 -15.50 7.29
C GLY A 426 1.81 -16.24 8.64
N MET A 427 2.58 -15.89 9.66
CA MET A 427 2.45 -16.44 11.02
C MET A 427 1.33 -15.74 11.81
N LEU A 428 0.12 -15.66 11.22
CA LEU A 428 -0.95 -14.78 11.68
C LEU A 428 -1.53 -15.14 13.06
N THR A 429 -1.57 -16.42 13.42
CA THR A 429 -1.96 -16.84 14.78
C THR A 429 -1.02 -16.27 15.84
N LEU A 430 0.28 -16.28 15.60
CA LEU A 430 1.27 -15.70 16.51
C LEU A 430 1.20 -14.17 16.48
N ALA A 431 0.96 -13.56 15.31
CA ALA A 431 0.74 -12.12 15.19
C ALA A 431 -0.44 -11.65 16.03
N LYS A 432 -1.59 -12.32 15.94
CA LYS A 432 -2.79 -12.00 16.73
C LYS A 432 -2.56 -12.13 18.23
N ARG A 433 -1.83 -13.17 18.69
CA ARG A 433 -1.44 -13.30 20.11
C ARG A 433 -0.49 -12.19 20.56
N THR A 434 0.46 -11.82 19.71
CA THR A 434 1.44 -10.76 19.98
C THR A 434 0.77 -9.39 20.10
N LEU A 435 -0.21 -9.10 19.24
CA LEU A 435 -1.01 -7.88 19.32
C LEU A 435 -1.85 -7.84 20.61
N LYS A 436 -2.51 -8.93 20.99
CA LYS A 436 -3.23 -8.98 22.28
C LYS A 436 -2.32 -8.69 23.47
N SER A 437 -1.15 -9.33 23.53
CA SER A 437 -0.16 -9.03 24.57
C SER A 437 0.35 -7.58 24.53
N THR A 438 0.35 -6.95 23.35
CA THR A 438 0.74 -5.54 23.19
C THR A 438 -0.35 -4.62 23.72
N LEU A 439 -1.62 -4.89 23.41
CA LEU A 439 -2.76 -4.15 23.96
C LEU A 439 -2.84 -4.26 25.48
N GLU A 440 -2.56 -5.45 26.03
CA GLU A 440 -2.45 -5.66 27.48
C GLU A 440 -1.30 -4.84 28.09
N ALA A 441 -0.15 -4.76 27.41
CA ALA A 441 1.01 -4.01 27.91
C ALA A 441 0.83 -2.48 27.84
N LEU A 442 -0.10 -2.03 27.00
CA LEU A 442 -0.41 -0.62 26.77
C LEU A 442 -1.79 -0.22 27.33
N SER A 443 -2.44 -1.06 28.15
CA SER A 443 -3.82 -0.82 28.58
C SER A 443 -4.00 0.53 29.27
N GLU A 444 -3.14 0.87 30.24
CA GLU A 444 -3.22 2.16 30.94
C GLU A 444 -3.01 3.36 30.00
N PRO A 445 -1.94 3.42 29.18
CA PRO A 445 -1.79 4.51 28.22
C PRO A 445 -2.96 4.63 27.24
N ILE A 446 -3.49 3.49 26.78
CA ILE A 446 -4.61 3.43 25.84
C ILE A 446 -5.89 3.99 26.48
N GLU A 447 -6.18 3.60 27.71
CA GLU A 447 -7.34 4.05 28.47
C GLU A 447 -7.23 5.54 28.82
N SER A 448 -6.02 6.00 29.16
CA SER A 448 -5.71 7.40 29.50
C SER A 448 -5.58 8.33 28.30
N GLY A 449 -5.69 7.84 27.06
CA GLY A 449 -5.63 8.69 25.87
C GLY A 449 -4.22 9.15 25.48
N VAL A 450 -3.18 8.54 26.03
CA VAL A 450 -1.78 8.97 25.85
C VAL A 450 -1.32 8.64 24.42
N PRO A 451 -0.70 9.58 23.67
CA PRO A 451 -0.16 9.28 22.36
C PRO A 451 0.97 8.25 22.44
N VAL A 452 0.98 7.32 21.48
CA VAL A 452 2.00 6.27 21.35
C VAL A 452 2.88 6.57 20.14
N LEU A 453 4.07 7.10 20.41
CA LEU A 453 5.09 7.36 19.39
C LEU A 453 5.80 6.07 18.99
N VAL A 454 5.78 5.77 17.70
CA VAL A 454 6.53 4.67 17.10
C VAL A 454 7.51 5.23 16.07
N LEU A 455 8.81 4.99 16.26
CA LEU A 455 9.85 5.52 15.37
C LEU A 455 9.95 4.75 14.05
N GLU A 456 9.86 3.42 14.11
CA GLU A 456 9.88 2.58 12.91
C GLU A 456 8.53 2.62 12.17
N PRO A 457 8.44 3.21 10.96
CA PRO A 457 7.15 3.40 10.30
C PRO A 457 6.46 2.09 9.88
N SER A 458 7.23 1.01 9.63
CA SER A 458 6.63 -0.30 9.38
C SER A 458 5.89 -0.86 10.60
N CYS A 459 6.41 -0.66 11.81
CA CYS A 459 5.69 -1.02 13.04
C CYS A 459 4.50 -0.10 13.31
N ALA A 460 4.63 1.21 13.09
CA ALA A 460 3.53 2.16 13.23
C ALA A 460 2.35 1.78 12.32
N SER A 461 2.64 1.33 11.09
CA SER A 461 1.61 0.88 10.15
C SER A 461 0.83 -0.34 10.63
N VAL A 462 1.46 -1.23 11.41
CA VAL A 462 0.78 -2.39 12.01
C VAL A 462 -0.31 -1.95 12.97
N PHE A 463 -0.01 -0.98 13.82
CA PHE A 463 -1.02 -0.45 14.75
C PHE A 463 -2.10 0.36 14.03
N ARG A 464 -1.78 1.09 12.96
CA ARG A 464 -2.79 1.88 12.22
C ARG A 464 -3.69 1.07 11.31
N ASP A 465 -3.24 -0.09 10.81
CA ASP A 465 -3.97 -0.80 9.75
C ASP A 465 -4.16 -2.30 10.02
N GLU A 466 -3.11 -3.10 10.19
CA GLU A 466 -3.28 -4.56 10.40
C GLU A 466 -4.01 -4.88 11.72
N LEU A 467 -3.80 -4.08 12.76
CA LEU A 467 -4.39 -4.25 14.08
C LEU A 467 -5.93 -4.30 14.00
N ARG A 468 -6.56 -3.31 13.35
CA ARG A 468 -8.03 -3.29 13.16
C ARG A 468 -8.53 -4.42 12.26
N LYS A 469 -7.68 -4.95 11.37
CA LYS A 469 -8.04 -6.07 10.49
C LYS A 469 -7.99 -7.42 11.23
N LEU A 470 -7.13 -7.59 12.24
CA LEU A 470 -7.04 -8.82 13.04
C LEU A 470 -7.94 -8.82 14.29
N LEU A 471 -8.20 -7.63 14.83
CA LEU A 471 -8.98 -7.41 16.05
C LEU A 471 -10.06 -6.32 15.81
N PRO A 472 -11.00 -6.54 14.88
CA PRO A 472 -11.97 -5.51 14.45
C PRO A 472 -12.97 -5.08 15.53
N HIS A 473 -13.18 -5.90 16.55
CA HIS A 473 -14.15 -5.66 17.62
C HIS A 473 -13.49 -5.33 18.97
N ASP A 474 -12.17 -5.14 18.97
CA ASP A 474 -11.42 -4.82 20.18
C ASP A 474 -11.33 -3.29 20.36
N GLU A 475 -11.88 -2.79 21.46
CA GLU A 475 -11.93 -1.35 21.73
C GLU A 475 -10.54 -0.76 22.00
N HIS A 476 -9.63 -1.52 22.63
CA HIS A 476 -8.26 -1.07 22.83
C HIS A 476 -7.52 -1.00 21.50
N ALA A 477 -7.78 -1.94 20.58
CA ALA A 477 -7.26 -1.88 19.22
C ALA A 477 -7.70 -0.59 18.50
N ARG A 478 -9.00 -0.25 18.57
CA ARG A 478 -9.55 0.98 17.96
C ARG A 478 -8.92 2.25 18.53
N ARG A 479 -8.71 2.30 19.85
CA ARG A 479 -8.05 3.44 20.52
C ARG A 479 -6.57 3.55 20.15
N LEU A 480 -5.84 2.43 20.16
CA LEU A 480 -4.42 2.41 19.81
C LEU A 480 -4.18 2.84 18.35
N VAL A 481 -5.08 2.48 17.42
CA VAL A 481 -5.05 2.98 16.03
C VAL A 481 -5.02 4.52 16.01
N ALA A 482 -5.90 5.17 16.79
CA ALA A 482 -6.04 6.62 16.83
C ALA A 482 -4.90 7.33 17.61
N GLN A 483 -4.26 6.63 18.55
CA GLN A 483 -3.18 7.14 19.39
C GLN A 483 -1.79 6.91 18.81
N THR A 484 -1.64 5.98 17.85
CA THR A 484 -0.35 5.70 17.22
C THR A 484 0.05 6.85 16.30
N VAL A 485 1.20 7.45 16.55
CA VAL A 485 1.76 8.57 15.78
C VAL A 485 3.24 8.34 15.48
N VAL A 486 3.74 8.95 14.40
CA VAL A 486 5.19 9.10 14.16
C VAL A 486 5.67 10.46 14.67
N LEU A 487 6.99 10.67 14.68
CA LEU A 487 7.61 11.84 15.33
C LEU A 487 7.06 13.17 14.80
N GLU A 488 6.97 13.34 13.49
CA GLU A 488 6.41 14.54 12.86
C GLU A 488 4.96 14.79 13.30
N GLU A 489 4.08 13.79 13.15
CA GLU A 489 2.67 13.92 13.54
C GLU A 489 2.48 14.19 15.02
N LEU A 490 3.34 13.63 15.88
CA LEU A 490 3.31 13.90 17.31
C LEU A 490 3.62 15.37 17.59
N LEU A 491 4.74 15.87 17.06
CA LEU A 491 5.16 17.25 17.31
C LEU A 491 4.16 18.25 16.72
N ASP A 492 3.67 18.02 15.50
CA ASP A 492 2.70 18.90 14.86
C ASP A 492 1.36 18.94 15.59
N ARG A 493 0.93 17.83 16.20
CA ARG A 493 -0.38 17.73 16.85
C ARG A 493 -0.36 18.13 18.32
N TYR A 494 0.71 17.79 19.03
CA TYR A 494 0.78 17.90 20.50
C TYR A 494 1.77 18.97 20.98
N ALA A 495 2.65 19.45 20.11
CA ALA A 495 3.55 20.57 20.38
C ALA A 495 3.64 21.54 19.18
N PRO A 496 2.50 22.07 18.68
CA PRO A 496 2.48 22.92 17.49
C PRO A 496 3.26 24.23 17.66
N ASP A 497 3.35 24.72 18.90
CA ASP A 497 4.08 25.95 19.26
C ASP A 497 5.56 25.71 19.60
N TRP A 498 6.02 24.45 19.51
CA TRP A 498 7.43 24.13 19.74
C TRP A 498 8.24 24.31 18.46
N ASP A 499 9.20 25.24 18.53
CA ASP A 499 10.18 25.43 17.48
C ASP A 499 11.34 24.43 17.62
N PRO A 500 11.61 23.60 16.59
CA PRO A 500 12.76 22.71 16.62
C PRO A 500 14.07 23.51 16.67
N PRO A 501 15.12 22.98 17.33
CA PRO A 501 16.40 23.65 17.39
C PRO A 501 17.02 23.79 15.99
N GLY A 502 17.68 24.92 15.74
CA GLY A 502 18.31 25.20 14.47
C GLY A 502 19.43 24.22 14.13
N VAL A 503 19.33 23.56 12.97
CA VAL A 503 20.34 22.68 12.40
C VAL A 503 20.68 23.18 11.01
N ALA A 504 21.90 23.69 10.82
CA ALA A 504 22.36 24.10 9.51
C ALA A 504 22.76 22.88 8.65
N GLY A 505 22.39 22.90 7.37
CA GLY A 505 22.86 21.92 6.39
C GLY A 505 21.79 21.56 5.36
N LYS A 506 22.14 20.61 4.49
CA LYS A 506 21.22 20.02 3.51
C LYS A 506 20.82 18.63 3.92
N ALA A 507 19.59 18.22 3.63
CA ALA A 507 19.12 16.86 3.82
C ALA A 507 18.50 16.28 2.56
N LEU A 508 18.87 15.06 2.22
CA LEU A 508 18.17 14.21 1.27
C LEU A 508 17.33 13.20 2.04
N VAL A 509 16.01 13.36 1.99
CA VAL A 509 15.03 12.62 2.80
C VAL A 509 14.39 11.51 1.98
N HIS A 510 14.45 10.29 2.49
CA HIS A 510 13.73 9.14 1.94
C HIS A 510 12.53 8.77 2.80
N GLY A 511 11.33 9.12 2.30
CA GLY A 511 10.09 8.73 2.94
C GLY A 511 9.83 7.23 2.88
N HIS A 512 9.58 6.61 4.04
CA HIS A 512 9.36 5.17 4.16
C HIS A 512 8.07 4.71 3.46
N CYS A 513 8.09 3.58 2.75
CA CYS A 513 6.94 3.08 1.99
C CYS A 513 5.67 2.88 2.84
N HIS A 514 5.79 2.31 4.04
CA HIS A 514 4.65 2.18 4.97
C HIS A 514 4.15 3.54 5.48
N GLN A 515 5.03 4.53 5.60
CA GLN A 515 4.64 5.87 6.00
C GLN A 515 3.85 6.53 4.87
N LYS A 516 4.39 6.53 3.63
CA LYS A 516 3.69 7.04 2.44
C LYS A 516 2.31 6.43 2.25
N ALA A 517 2.19 5.11 2.46
CA ALA A 517 0.95 4.37 2.22
C ALA A 517 -0.12 4.55 3.31
N VAL A 518 0.27 4.42 4.59
CA VAL A 518 -0.69 4.29 5.72
C VAL A 518 -0.76 5.55 6.57
N ILE A 519 0.38 6.22 6.79
CA ILE A 519 0.51 7.32 7.74
C ILE A 519 0.33 8.67 7.03
N ARG A 520 0.94 8.81 5.84
CA ARG A 520 0.99 10.00 4.97
C ARG A 520 1.86 11.11 5.60
N GLY A 521 1.58 12.38 5.32
CA GLY A 521 2.36 13.54 5.81
C GLY A 521 3.51 13.96 4.89
N SER A 522 4.52 14.65 5.43
CA SER A 522 5.71 15.07 4.68
C SER A 522 6.91 14.12 4.83
N GLN A 523 6.79 13.11 5.70
CA GLN A 523 7.84 12.14 6.01
C GLN A 523 9.09 12.80 6.63
N GLY A 524 8.85 13.73 7.56
CA GLY A 524 9.88 14.44 8.30
C GLY A 524 10.50 15.63 7.57
N ARG A 525 10.22 15.81 6.26
CA ARG A 525 10.77 16.90 5.44
C ARG A 525 10.39 18.27 6.00
N ASP A 526 9.13 18.47 6.35
CA ASP A 526 8.62 19.77 6.82
C ASP A 526 9.20 20.08 8.20
N LEU A 527 9.28 19.07 9.07
CA LEU A 527 9.91 19.19 10.40
C LEU A 527 11.39 19.57 10.30
N LEU A 528 12.15 18.97 9.38
CA LEU A 528 13.55 19.34 9.12
C LEU A 528 13.68 20.75 8.53
N THR A 529 12.76 21.13 7.64
CA THR A 529 12.71 22.48 7.06
C THR A 529 12.47 23.53 8.15
N ARG A 530 11.55 23.28 9.09
CA ARG A 530 11.35 24.15 10.27
C ARG A 530 12.58 24.24 11.16
N ALA A 531 13.38 23.19 11.24
CA ALA A 531 14.65 23.18 11.96
C ALA A 531 15.77 23.93 11.21
N GLY A 532 15.50 24.55 10.06
CA GLY A 532 16.50 25.29 9.28
C GLY A 532 17.35 24.43 8.34
N VAL A 533 16.98 23.17 8.13
CA VAL A 533 17.65 22.27 7.18
C VAL A 533 17.03 22.43 5.79
N ASP A 534 17.87 22.60 4.77
CA ASP A 534 17.44 22.57 3.36
C ASP A 534 17.13 21.12 2.95
N ALA A 535 15.87 20.71 3.15
CA ALA A 535 15.42 19.32 3.06
C ALA A 535 14.66 19.03 1.75
N GLU A 536 15.23 18.13 0.94
CA GLU A 536 14.65 17.66 -0.31
C GLU A 536 14.24 16.18 -0.24
N MET A 537 13.14 15.82 -0.91
CA MET A 537 12.68 14.43 -0.98
C MET A 537 13.35 13.67 -2.13
N THR A 538 13.75 12.44 -1.88
CA THR A 538 14.10 11.48 -2.95
C THR A 538 12.91 11.20 -3.87
N GLN A 539 13.20 10.82 -5.11
CA GLN A 539 12.21 10.36 -6.09
C GLN A 539 11.88 8.87 -5.93
N ALA A 540 12.45 8.20 -4.92
CA ALA A 540 12.25 6.77 -4.72
C ALA A 540 10.93 6.47 -3.99
N GLY A 541 10.10 5.63 -4.61
CA GLY A 541 8.88 5.10 -3.97
C GLY A 541 9.16 4.10 -2.84
N CYS A 542 10.15 3.22 -3.04
CA CYS A 542 10.59 2.19 -2.10
C CYS A 542 12.12 2.10 -2.11
N CYS A 543 12.74 1.73 -0.99
CA CYS A 543 14.19 1.49 -0.94
C CYS A 543 14.62 0.17 -1.62
N GLY A 544 13.71 -0.81 -1.70
CA GLY A 544 13.98 -2.17 -2.18
C GLY A 544 14.11 -3.22 -1.08
N LEU A 545 14.32 -2.83 0.18
CA LEU A 545 14.48 -3.77 1.30
C LEU A 545 13.15 -4.23 1.92
N ALA A 546 12.26 -3.27 2.20
CA ALA A 546 10.94 -3.48 2.80
C ALA A 546 10.86 -4.63 3.83
N GLY A 547 11.43 -4.41 5.02
CA GLY A 547 11.51 -5.43 6.07
C GLY A 547 12.70 -6.36 5.82
N SER A 548 12.44 -7.64 5.56
CA SER A 548 13.48 -8.65 5.38
C SER A 548 13.49 -9.28 3.98
N PHE A 549 12.89 -8.64 2.98
CA PHE A 549 12.69 -9.20 1.63
C PHE A 549 13.99 -9.66 0.97
N ASP A 550 15.01 -8.83 1.05
CA ASP A 550 16.34 -9.00 0.46
C ASP A 550 17.27 -9.93 1.28
N TYR A 551 16.89 -10.28 2.51
CA TYR A 551 17.63 -11.22 3.34
C TYR A 551 17.42 -12.65 2.88
N HIS A 552 16.47 -12.92 1.99
CA HIS A 552 16.28 -14.22 1.39
C HIS A 552 17.30 -14.47 0.29
N ALA A 553 17.92 -15.65 0.30
CA ALA A 553 18.83 -16.06 -0.77
C ALA A 553 18.11 -16.16 -2.13
N GLY A 554 18.81 -15.82 -3.21
CA GLY A 554 18.32 -15.93 -4.58
C GLY A 554 17.72 -14.63 -5.13
N GLU A 555 16.68 -14.76 -5.96
CA GLU A 555 16.14 -13.68 -6.81
C GLU A 555 15.69 -12.44 -6.01
N GLN A 556 15.25 -12.60 -4.76
CA GLN A 556 14.78 -11.49 -3.93
C GLN A 556 15.88 -10.46 -3.65
N TYR A 557 17.14 -10.90 -3.44
CA TYR A 557 18.27 -9.99 -3.28
C TYR A 557 18.50 -9.16 -4.55
N GLU A 558 18.52 -9.81 -5.72
CA GLU A 558 18.73 -9.11 -7.00
C GLU A 558 17.62 -8.11 -7.30
N VAL A 559 16.36 -8.51 -7.08
CA VAL A 559 15.19 -7.63 -7.26
C VAL A 559 15.27 -6.45 -6.29
N SER A 560 15.64 -6.67 -5.04
CA SER A 560 15.84 -5.61 -4.05
C SER A 560 16.86 -4.57 -4.51
N MET A 561 18.02 -5.02 -5.00
CA MET A 561 19.07 -4.14 -5.49
C MET A 561 18.62 -3.39 -6.74
N ARG A 562 17.97 -4.06 -7.71
CA ARG A 562 17.40 -3.40 -8.90
C ARG A 562 16.39 -2.30 -8.52
N ILE A 563 15.58 -2.50 -7.49
CA ILE A 563 14.65 -1.47 -7.00
C ILE A 563 15.44 -0.27 -6.44
N GLY A 564 16.43 -0.52 -5.59
CA GLY A 564 17.28 0.54 -5.02
C GLY A 564 18.00 1.36 -6.09
N GLU A 565 18.48 0.69 -7.14
CA GLU A 565 19.22 1.29 -8.26
C GLU A 565 18.35 2.13 -9.23
N GLN A 566 17.02 2.07 -9.14
CA GLN A 566 16.15 2.91 -9.98
C GLN A 566 16.23 4.39 -9.63
N PHE A 567 16.24 4.72 -8.34
CA PHE A 567 16.18 6.11 -7.86
C PHE A 567 17.02 6.34 -6.61
N LEU A 568 16.81 5.57 -5.54
CA LEU A 568 17.35 5.88 -4.22
C LEU A 568 18.89 5.86 -4.18
N LEU A 569 19.49 4.73 -4.56
CA LEU A 569 20.95 4.54 -4.44
C LEU A 569 21.73 5.53 -5.34
N PRO A 570 21.33 5.79 -6.61
CA PRO A 570 21.94 6.83 -7.42
C PRO A 570 21.86 8.24 -6.81
N GLN A 571 20.70 8.64 -6.27
CA GLN A 571 20.54 9.96 -5.64
C GLN A 571 21.43 10.08 -4.38
N VAL A 572 21.51 9.02 -3.57
CA VAL A 572 22.38 9.01 -2.38
C VAL A 572 23.87 9.12 -2.75
N ARG A 573 24.32 8.43 -3.80
CA ARG A 573 25.72 8.52 -4.26
C ARG A 573 26.05 9.88 -4.87
N SER A 574 25.05 10.55 -5.45
CA SER A 574 25.22 11.89 -6.06
C SER A 574 25.15 13.03 -5.05
N ALA A 575 24.53 12.82 -3.89
CA ALA A 575 24.45 13.82 -2.83
C ALA A 575 25.84 14.14 -2.24
N ALA A 576 26.08 15.40 -1.89
CA ALA A 576 27.34 15.84 -1.32
C ALA A 576 27.67 15.09 0.00
N ALA A 577 28.97 15.00 0.33
CA ALA A 577 29.46 14.21 1.46
C ALA A 577 28.91 14.70 2.81
N ASP A 578 28.69 16.01 2.94
CA ASP A 578 28.16 16.71 4.11
C ASP A 578 26.61 16.76 4.16
N THR A 579 25.93 16.32 3.10
CA THR A 579 24.46 16.23 3.07
C THR A 579 23.98 15.13 4.02
N PHE A 580 23.05 15.47 4.90
CA PHE A 580 22.35 14.50 5.74
C PHE A 580 21.53 13.55 4.88
N LEU A 581 21.78 12.25 5.02
CA LEU A 581 20.90 11.23 4.45
C LEU A 581 19.90 10.83 5.52
N VAL A 582 18.61 11.09 5.31
CA VAL A 582 17.58 10.87 6.33
C VAL A 582 16.61 9.78 5.88
N ALA A 583 16.41 8.78 6.73
CA ALA A 583 15.39 7.76 6.54
C ALA A 583 14.96 7.20 7.91
N ASP A 584 13.67 7.28 8.23
CA ASP A 584 13.16 6.86 9.56
C ASP A 584 13.04 5.34 9.71
N GLY A 585 12.91 4.59 8.62
CA GLY A 585 12.88 3.13 8.68
C GLY A 585 14.27 2.49 8.71
N PHE A 586 14.46 1.51 9.61
CA PHE A 586 15.67 0.71 9.74
C PHE A 586 16.06 0.00 8.44
N SER A 587 15.05 -0.53 7.74
CA SER A 587 15.24 -1.22 6.45
C SER A 587 15.77 -0.28 5.36
N CYS A 588 15.29 0.97 5.31
CA CYS A 588 15.78 1.98 4.37
C CYS A 588 17.23 2.36 4.67
N ARG A 589 17.59 2.57 5.94
CA ARG A 589 18.97 2.88 6.33
C ARG A 589 19.93 1.73 6.01
N THR A 590 19.50 0.49 6.29
CA THR A 590 20.27 -0.73 5.97
C THR A 590 20.53 -0.84 4.47
N GLN A 591 19.52 -0.56 3.64
CA GLN A 591 19.66 -0.59 2.19
C GLN A 591 20.61 0.48 1.66
N ILE A 592 20.50 1.70 2.18
CA ILE A 592 21.39 2.81 1.81
C ILE A 592 22.84 2.46 2.16
N ALA A 593 23.08 1.96 3.37
CA ALA A 593 24.41 1.56 3.81
C ALA A 593 24.99 0.43 2.95
N ALA A 594 24.22 -0.63 2.70
CA ALA A 594 24.67 -1.77 1.90
C ALA A 594 24.92 -1.38 0.42
N GLY A 595 24.07 -0.56 -0.18
CA GLY A 595 24.15 -0.21 -1.60
C GLY A 595 25.07 0.96 -1.95
N THR A 596 25.50 1.76 -0.97
CA THR A 596 26.31 2.97 -1.22
C THR A 596 27.50 3.16 -0.29
N GLY A 597 27.58 2.41 0.82
CA GLY A 597 28.55 2.63 1.89
C GLY A 597 28.30 3.90 2.72
N ARG A 598 27.29 4.73 2.37
CA ARG A 598 26.93 5.93 3.13
C ARG A 598 25.96 5.59 4.25
N ARG A 599 26.09 6.29 5.39
CA ARG A 599 25.18 6.12 6.54
C ARG A 599 24.03 7.12 6.46
N ALA A 600 22.80 6.60 6.48
CA ALA A 600 21.60 7.40 6.75
C ALA A 600 21.27 7.39 8.26
N VAL A 601 20.55 8.42 8.71
CA VAL A 601 20.15 8.62 10.11
C VAL A 601 18.65 8.83 10.22
N HIS A 602 18.10 8.64 11.42
CA HIS A 602 16.70 8.94 11.73
C HIS A 602 16.48 10.46 11.85
N THR A 603 15.29 10.96 11.54
CA THR A 603 14.95 12.40 11.67
C THR A 603 15.25 12.95 13.08
N ALA A 604 14.90 12.19 14.12
CA ALA A 604 15.23 12.51 15.51
C ALA A 604 16.73 12.76 15.75
N GLU A 605 17.62 11.99 15.12
CA GLU A 605 19.08 12.18 15.27
C GLU A 605 19.55 13.50 14.68
N VAL A 606 18.92 13.97 13.59
CA VAL A 606 19.24 15.28 13.00
C VAL A 606 18.81 16.39 13.96
N LEU A 607 17.57 16.34 14.47
CA LEU A 607 17.05 17.34 15.41
C LEU A 607 17.86 17.38 16.72
N ALA A 608 18.28 16.21 17.23
CA ALA A 608 19.09 16.12 18.45
C ALA A 608 20.47 16.79 18.31
N ARG A 609 21.03 16.92 17.09
CA ARG A 609 22.26 17.69 16.88
C ARG A 609 22.08 19.18 17.19
N GLY A 610 20.89 19.73 16.90
CA GLY A 610 20.57 21.11 17.25
C GLY A 610 20.54 21.33 18.76
N LEU A 611 20.01 20.35 19.52
CA LEU A 611 20.01 20.40 20.99
C LEU A 611 21.43 20.38 21.57
N GLN A 612 22.32 19.55 21.00
CA GLN A 612 23.72 19.46 21.43
C GLN A 612 24.55 20.70 21.10
N ALA A 613 24.12 21.52 20.13
CA ALA A 613 24.79 22.78 19.80
C ALA A 613 24.38 23.93 20.75
N ILE A 614 23.26 23.78 21.46
CA ILE A 614 22.71 24.78 22.39
C ILE A 614 23.10 24.46 23.85
N ALA A 615 23.29 23.19 24.19
CA ALA A 615 23.74 22.70 25.50
C ALA A 615 25.26 22.81 25.68
#